data_AF-A0A2V6PCI5-F1
#
_entry.id   AF-A0A2V6PCI5-F1
#
_cell.length_a   1.000
_cell.length_b   1.000
_cell.length_c   1.000
_cell.angle_alpha   90.00
_cell.angle_beta   90.00
_cell.angle_gamma   90.00
#
_symmetry.space_group_name_H-M   'P 1'
#
loop_
_entity.id
_entity.type
_entity.pdbx_description
1 polymer ?
#
loop_
_entity_poly.entity_id
_entity_poly.type
_entity_poly.pdbx_seq_one_letter_code
_entity_poly.pdbx_strand_id
1 'polypeptide(L)'
;MLTLMLSGAFSGRKAKWAGVALGLLLVIDLSRADVPWIVYYNYKDKYAANPIIDLLRDKPVEHRITAEITPLSRQYLINEDGANFQALYYGEWLQHHFQYYRIQSLDIIQLPRAPEFDLGYMRAFLPASQTNLLPIARLWQLTNTRYVLGMTGFLELLNSQVDPVQRRFRVHTAFNIAPRPGVTEVTRREQLTAVPDPKGRFALFEFTGALPRVKLFPQWQVNTNDQATLQQLRNPDFDPAQTVVVADELPPANPTNATPQAAGTVEFAHYEPKFLRLNAHSDAPCVLLLNDHFDPDWKVFVDGKPDTLLRCNYIMRGVYLAPGRHVVEFRFAPSAAAFYVSLGSLIAGVALCGFLAVSSRSPQSKETLARPPGRN
;
A
#
# COMPACT_ATOMS: atom_id res chain seq x y z
N MET A 1 36.09 -12.65 22.55
CA MET A 1 36.77 -11.33 22.60
C MET A 1 36.10 -10.39 23.59
N LEU A 2 34.77 -10.17 23.50
CA LEU A 2 33.99 -9.42 24.50
C LEU A 2 34.20 -9.94 25.94
N THR A 3 34.18 -11.27 26.13
CA THR A 3 34.49 -11.95 27.39
C THR A 3 35.91 -11.67 27.92
N LEU A 4 36.90 -11.48 27.05
CA LEU A 4 38.27 -11.14 27.44
C LEU A 4 38.41 -9.65 27.80
N MET A 5 37.55 -8.80 27.26
CA MET A 5 37.48 -7.39 27.63
C MET A 5 36.74 -7.22 28.96
N LEU A 6 35.65 -7.97 29.17
CA LEU A 6 34.88 -7.99 30.43
C LEU A 6 35.63 -8.66 31.59
N SER A 7 36.52 -9.62 31.32
CA SER A 7 37.37 -10.24 32.34
C SER A 7 38.56 -9.37 32.79
N GLY A 8 38.71 -8.17 32.22
CA GLY A 8 39.82 -7.25 32.54
C GLY A 8 41.17 -7.60 31.89
N ALA A 9 41.25 -8.70 31.11
CA ALA A 9 42.49 -9.11 30.43
C ALA A 9 42.97 -8.08 29.39
N PHE A 10 42.05 -7.29 28.84
CA PHE A 10 42.34 -6.12 28.02
C PHE A 10 42.02 -4.82 28.77
N SER A 11 42.94 -4.34 29.60
CA SER A 11 42.83 -3.06 30.31
C SER A 11 43.70 -1.95 29.67
N GLY A 12 43.40 -0.68 29.96
CA GLY A 12 44.20 0.47 29.51
C GLY A 12 44.25 0.63 27.98
N ARG A 13 45.45 0.84 27.41
CA ARG A 13 45.65 1.04 25.96
C ARG A 13 45.30 -0.21 25.14
N LYS A 14 45.38 -1.40 25.74
CA LYS A 14 45.02 -2.68 25.12
C LYS A 14 43.50 -2.84 24.93
N ALA A 15 42.70 -2.25 25.81
CA ALA A 15 41.24 -2.21 25.67
C ALA A 15 40.81 -1.49 24.38
N LYS A 16 41.46 -0.35 24.07
CA LYS A 16 41.19 0.41 22.84
C LYS A 16 41.49 -0.42 21.59
N TRP A 17 42.64 -1.08 21.54
CA TRP A 17 43.02 -1.92 20.41
C TRP A 17 42.17 -3.19 20.28
N ALA A 18 41.75 -3.80 21.39
CA ALA A 18 40.81 -4.91 21.36
C ALA A 18 39.43 -4.46 20.83
N GLY A 19 38.97 -3.25 21.15
CA GLY A 19 37.75 -2.68 20.58
C GLY A 19 37.87 -2.47 19.06
N VAL A 20 38.99 -1.91 18.59
CA VAL A 20 39.27 -1.75 17.15
C VAL A 20 39.33 -3.08 16.43
N ALA A 21 40.05 -4.07 16.98
CA ALA A 21 40.17 -5.39 16.38
C ALA A 21 38.84 -6.15 16.37
N LEU A 22 38.00 -6.00 17.40
CA LEU A 22 36.64 -6.53 17.39
C LEU A 22 35.77 -5.85 16.32
N GLY A 23 35.87 -4.53 16.19
CA GLY A 23 35.18 -3.78 15.14
C GLY A 23 35.59 -4.23 13.73
N LEU A 24 36.89 -4.39 13.49
CA LEU A 24 37.41 -4.92 12.22
C LEU A 24 36.93 -6.35 11.95
N LEU A 25 36.97 -7.23 12.96
CA LEU A 25 36.46 -8.59 12.84
C LEU A 25 34.98 -8.60 12.44
N LEU A 26 34.16 -7.77 13.09
CA LEU A 26 32.73 -7.65 12.77
C LEU A 26 32.52 -7.10 11.35
N VAL A 27 33.27 -6.08 10.93
CA VAL A 27 33.18 -5.55 9.56
C VAL A 27 33.54 -6.62 8.53
N ILE A 28 34.62 -7.37 8.75
CA ILE A 28 35.05 -8.44 7.82
C ILE A 28 34.01 -9.56 7.77
N ASP A 29 33.54 -10.01 8.93
CA ASP A 29 32.56 -11.11 9.03
C ASP A 29 31.22 -10.72 8.37
N LEU A 30 30.67 -9.56 8.73
CA LEU A 30 29.42 -9.05 8.16
C LEU A 30 29.57 -8.78 6.66
N SER A 31 30.66 -8.14 6.21
CA SER A 31 30.88 -7.90 4.78
C SER A 31 30.93 -9.21 4.00
N ARG A 32 31.65 -10.21 4.50
CA ARG A 32 31.78 -11.53 3.85
C ARG A 32 30.44 -12.28 3.86
N ALA A 33 29.69 -12.22 4.95
CA ALA A 33 28.37 -12.84 5.07
C ALA A 33 27.35 -12.21 4.10
N ASP A 34 27.48 -10.90 3.85
CA ASP A 34 26.55 -10.16 3.00
C ASP A 34 26.88 -10.24 1.49
N VAL A 35 28.12 -10.56 1.08
CA VAL A 35 28.52 -10.61 -0.35
C VAL A 35 27.52 -11.39 -1.24
N PRO A 36 27.03 -12.60 -0.87
CA PRO A 36 26.10 -13.35 -1.72
C PRO A 36 24.73 -12.70 -1.90
N TRP A 37 24.37 -11.76 -1.01
CA TRP A 37 23.08 -11.07 -1.01
C TRP A 37 23.11 -9.72 -1.71
N ILE A 38 24.30 -9.25 -2.14
CA ILE A 38 24.44 -8.03 -2.93
C ILE A 38 24.04 -8.33 -4.37
N VAL A 39 22.82 -7.94 -4.74
CA VAL A 39 22.31 -8.05 -6.10
C VAL A 39 22.45 -6.71 -6.81
N TYR A 40 23.17 -6.69 -7.94
CA TYR A 40 23.30 -5.53 -8.80
C TYR A 40 22.23 -5.53 -9.89
N TYR A 41 21.45 -4.46 -9.96
CA TYR A 41 20.48 -4.25 -11.02
C TYR A 41 20.94 -3.11 -11.94
N ASN A 42 20.79 -3.30 -13.26
CA ASN A 42 20.80 -2.17 -14.16
C ASN A 42 19.45 -1.47 -14.04
N TYR A 43 19.41 -0.32 -13.34
CA TYR A 43 18.15 0.38 -13.10
C TYR A 43 17.44 0.81 -14.39
N LYS A 44 18.19 1.08 -15.48
CA LYS A 44 17.60 1.45 -16.76
C LYS A 44 16.80 0.30 -17.35
N ASP A 45 17.31 -0.92 -17.27
CA ASP A 45 16.60 -2.12 -17.74
C ASP A 45 15.49 -2.50 -16.77
N LYS A 46 15.78 -2.47 -15.46
CA LYS A 46 14.85 -2.85 -14.39
C LYS A 46 13.58 -1.99 -14.41
N TYR A 47 13.72 -0.68 -14.62
CA TYR A 47 12.59 0.26 -14.66
C TYR A 47 12.21 0.68 -16.07
N ALA A 48 12.78 0.06 -17.13
CA ALA A 48 12.35 0.33 -18.49
C ALA A 48 10.86 0.05 -18.63
N ALA A 49 10.10 1.07 -19.02
CA ALA A 49 8.68 0.92 -19.27
C ALA A 49 8.41 -0.10 -20.38
N ASN A 50 7.14 -0.46 -20.50
CA ASN A 50 6.60 -1.21 -21.62
C ASN A 50 5.25 -0.60 -22.01
N PRO A 51 4.71 -0.90 -23.20
CA PRO A 51 3.45 -0.33 -23.67
C PRO A 51 2.27 -0.46 -22.71
N ILE A 52 2.17 -1.55 -21.94
CA ILE A 52 1.09 -1.71 -20.94
C ILE A 52 1.34 -0.79 -19.73
N ILE A 53 2.58 -0.67 -19.28
CA ILE A 53 2.96 0.29 -18.21
C ILE A 53 2.76 1.74 -18.66
N ASP A 54 3.05 2.05 -19.94
CA ASP A 54 2.83 3.38 -20.51
C ASP A 54 1.33 3.74 -20.56
N LEU A 55 0.47 2.77 -20.86
CA LEU A 55 -0.99 2.96 -20.78
C LEU A 55 -1.46 3.20 -19.33
N LEU A 56 -0.94 2.43 -18.38
CA LEU A 56 -1.39 2.48 -16.98
C LEU A 56 -0.86 3.69 -16.21
N ARG A 57 0.28 4.23 -16.62
CA ARG A 57 0.83 5.44 -16.00
C ARG A 57 0.20 6.72 -16.56
N ASP A 58 -0.60 6.64 -17.63
CA ASP A 58 -1.41 7.78 -18.05
C ASP A 58 -2.53 7.98 -17.02
N LYS A 59 -2.55 9.16 -16.39
CA LYS A 59 -3.46 9.51 -15.29
C LYS A 59 -3.57 8.41 -14.21
N PRO A 60 -2.46 8.05 -13.55
CA PRO A 60 -2.36 6.83 -12.75
C PRO A 60 -3.22 6.85 -11.48
N VAL A 61 -3.81 8.00 -11.15
CA VAL A 61 -4.62 8.21 -9.96
C VAL A 61 -6.12 7.98 -10.21
N GLU A 62 -6.58 7.99 -11.46
CA GLU A 62 -8.00 7.91 -11.79
C GLU A 62 -8.57 6.49 -11.62
N HIS A 63 -7.69 5.48 -11.72
CA HIS A 63 -8.07 4.08 -11.78
C HIS A 63 -7.08 3.18 -11.03
N ARG A 64 -7.60 2.11 -10.42
CA ARG A 64 -6.77 0.98 -9.98
C ARG A 64 -6.69 -0.12 -11.04
N ILE A 65 -5.58 -0.85 -10.99
CA ILE A 65 -5.37 -2.12 -11.67
C ILE A 65 -5.30 -3.29 -10.68
N THR A 66 -5.61 -4.48 -11.14
CA THR A 66 -5.39 -5.75 -10.44
C THR A 66 -4.99 -6.83 -11.45
N ALA A 67 -4.21 -7.82 -11.04
CA ALA A 67 -4.05 -9.08 -11.76
C ALA A 67 -4.53 -10.27 -10.92
N GLU A 68 -4.65 -10.08 -9.60
CA GLU A 68 -5.24 -11.06 -8.70
C GLU A 68 -6.79 -10.96 -8.71
N ILE A 69 -7.47 -12.09 -8.56
CA ILE A 69 -8.94 -12.10 -8.45
C ILE A 69 -9.37 -11.36 -7.17
N THR A 70 -8.66 -11.59 -6.07
CA THR A 70 -8.77 -10.84 -4.82
C THR A 70 -7.39 -10.72 -4.16
N PRO A 71 -7.13 -9.68 -3.34
CA PRO A 71 -5.83 -9.49 -2.69
C PRO A 71 -5.39 -10.60 -1.71
N LEU A 72 -6.32 -11.49 -1.32
CA LEU A 72 -6.04 -12.59 -0.39
C LEU A 72 -5.84 -13.94 -1.08
N SER A 73 -6.23 -14.09 -2.35
CA SER A 73 -6.27 -15.40 -2.99
C SER A 73 -4.95 -15.81 -3.64
N ARG A 74 -4.13 -14.84 -4.08
CA ARG A 74 -2.99 -15.07 -5.01
C ARG A 74 -3.39 -15.84 -6.27
N GLN A 75 -4.67 -15.79 -6.65
CA GLN A 75 -5.20 -16.42 -7.85
C GLN A 75 -5.26 -15.38 -8.97
N TYR A 76 -4.85 -15.78 -10.17
CA TYR A 76 -4.77 -14.93 -11.35
C TYR A 76 -5.68 -15.48 -12.45
N LEU A 77 -6.10 -14.62 -13.39
CA LEU A 77 -6.86 -15.02 -14.57
C LEU A 77 -5.96 -15.64 -15.65
N ILE A 78 -5.25 -16.71 -15.30
CA ILE A 78 -4.31 -17.42 -16.16
C ILE A 78 -4.51 -18.93 -16.05
N ASN A 79 -4.12 -19.68 -17.08
CA ASN A 79 -3.99 -21.14 -17.04
C ASN A 79 -2.51 -21.53 -16.82
N GLU A 80 -2.21 -22.84 -16.89
CA GLU A 80 -0.84 -23.37 -16.76
C GLU A 80 0.16 -22.74 -17.74
N ASP A 81 -0.28 -22.43 -18.97
CA ASP A 81 0.56 -21.80 -19.99
C ASP A 81 0.91 -20.33 -19.69
N GLY A 82 0.24 -19.73 -18.70
CA GLY A 82 0.43 -18.36 -18.24
C GLY A 82 1.31 -18.22 -17.00
N ALA A 83 1.82 -19.31 -16.40
CA ALA A 83 2.53 -19.27 -15.12
C ALA A 83 3.71 -18.27 -15.09
N ASN A 84 4.44 -18.12 -16.20
CA ASN A 84 5.53 -17.16 -16.32
C ASN A 84 5.07 -15.68 -16.23
N PHE A 85 3.83 -15.40 -16.62
CA PHE A 85 3.25 -14.06 -16.51
C PHE A 85 3.04 -13.66 -15.06
N GLN A 86 2.59 -14.57 -14.19
CA GLN A 86 2.43 -14.29 -12.76
C GLN A 86 3.75 -13.84 -12.13
N ALA A 87 4.84 -14.56 -12.40
CA ALA A 87 6.16 -14.21 -11.86
C ALA A 87 6.69 -12.88 -12.40
N LEU A 88 6.44 -12.56 -13.68
CA LEU A 88 6.77 -11.28 -14.29
C LEU A 88 5.95 -10.15 -13.66
N TYR A 89 4.64 -10.32 -13.56
CA TYR A 89 3.74 -9.33 -12.97
C TYR A 89 4.12 -9.05 -11.51
N TYR A 90 4.17 -10.09 -10.67
CA TYR A 90 4.43 -9.93 -9.24
C TYR A 90 5.85 -9.41 -8.98
N GLY A 91 6.84 -9.98 -9.67
CA GLY A 91 8.25 -9.68 -9.46
C GLY A 91 8.69 -8.35 -10.07
N GLU A 92 8.27 -8.04 -11.30
CA GLU A 92 8.74 -6.85 -12.02
C GLU A 92 7.71 -5.71 -11.99
N TRP A 93 6.44 -6.00 -12.25
CA TRP A 93 5.46 -4.92 -12.43
C TRP A 93 4.95 -4.41 -11.09
N LEU A 94 4.37 -5.26 -10.25
CA LEU A 94 3.76 -4.88 -8.99
C LEU A 94 4.82 -4.36 -7.98
N GLN A 95 5.94 -5.07 -7.83
CA GLN A 95 6.99 -4.71 -6.87
C GLN A 95 7.84 -3.51 -7.28
N HIS A 96 8.01 -3.25 -8.58
CA HIS A 96 8.91 -2.21 -9.06
C HIS A 96 8.22 -1.17 -9.94
N HIS A 97 7.66 -1.58 -11.08
CA HIS A 97 7.14 -0.60 -12.06
C HIS A 97 5.96 0.19 -11.49
N PHE A 98 5.03 -0.44 -10.79
CA PHE A 98 3.86 0.25 -10.24
C PHE A 98 4.26 1.26 -9.16
N GLN A 99 5.22 0.90 -8.30
CA GLN A 99 5.76 1.82 -7.30
C GLN A 99 6.50 3.00 -7.95
N TYR A 100 7.33 2.72 -8.96
CA TYR A 100 8.12 3.73 -9.66
C TYR A 100 7.27 4.70 -10.49
N TYR A 101 6.28 4.18 -11.22
CA TYR A 101 5.38 4.96 -12.07
C TYR A 101 4.08 5.40 -11.37
N ARG A 102 3.96 5.16 -10.06
CA ARG A 102 2.80 5.50 -9.21
C ARG A 102 1.47 4.90 -9.67
N ILE A 103 1.52 3.77 -10.38
CA ILE A 103 0.34 3.04 -10.83
C ILE A 103 -0.36 2.45 -9.60
N GLN A 104 -1.63 2.82 -9.40
CA GLN A 104 -2.41 2.38 -8.25
C GLN A 104 -2.90 0.94 -8.47
N SER A 105 -2.60 0.06 -7.52
CA SER A 105 -3.01 -1.36 -7.60
C SER A 105 -3.91 -1.74 -6.42
N LEU A 106 -4.85 -2.65 -6.67
CA LEU A 106 -5.57 -3.35 -5.60
C LEU A 106 -4.72 -4.50 -5.01
N ASP A 107 -3.80 -5.04 -5.79
CA ASP A 107 -2.95 -6.17 -5.38
C ASP A 107 -1.93 -5.74 -4.35
N ILE A 108 -1.70 -6.62 -3.37
CA ILE A 108 -0.81 -6.34 -2.25
C ILE A 108 0.48 -7.15 -2.40
N ILE A 109 1.62 -6.46 -2.41
CA ILE A 109 2.94 -7.12 -2.45
C ILE A 109 3.09 -8.00 -1.21
N GLN A 110 2.98 -7.40 -0.02
CA GLN A 110 3.12 -8.09 1.25
C GLN A 110 2.24 -7.43 2.31
N LEU A 111 1.61 -8.27 3.13
CA LEU A 111 0.83 -7.83 4.29
C LEU A 111 1.06 -8.79 5.48
N PRO A 112 2.30 -8.88 6.01
CA PRO A 112 2.68 -9.90 6.99
C PRO A 112 1.96 -9.75 8.34
N ARG A 113 1.44 -8.56 8.65
CA ARG A 113 0.65 -8.26 9.85
C ARG A 113 -0.61 -7.49 9.44
N ALA A 114 -1.45 -8.16 8.66
CA ALA A 114 -2.69 -7.59 8.17
C ALA A 114 -3.58 -7.15 9.35
N PRO A 115 -3.99 -5.87 9.41
CA PRO A 115 -4.94 -5.43 10.43
C PRO A 115 -6.28 -6.15 10.24
N GLU A 116 -6.96 -6.50 11.35
CA GLU A 116 -8.26 -7.17 11.27
C GLU A 116 -9.33 -6.33 10.56
N PHE A 117 -9.21 -5.01 10.61
CA PHE A 117 -10.05 -4.07 9.88
C PHE A 117 -9.97 -4.32 8.36
N ASP A 118 -8.76 -4.28 7.78
CA ASP A 118 -8.52 -4.57 6.36
C ASP A 118 -8.95 -5.99 5.98
N LEU A 119 -8.63 -6.98 6.83
CA LEU A 119 -9.02 -8.36 6.62
C LEU A 119 -10.54 -8.54 6.62
N GLY A 120 -11.28 -7.82 7.47
CA GLY A 120 -12.73 -7.83 7.52
C GLY A 120 -13.33 -7.41 6.17
N TYR A 121 -12.84 -6.32 5.58
CA TYR A 121 -13.26 -5.87 4.26
C TYR A 121 -12.91 -6.91 3.18
N MET A 122 -11.66 -7.35 3.10
CA MET A 122 -11.22 -8.27 2.04
C MET A 122 -11.94 -9.64 2.13
N ARG A 123 -12.13 -10.19 3.34
CA ARG A 123 -12.86 -11.45 3.55
C ARG A 123 -14.32 -11.34 3.16
N ALA A 124 -14.94 -10.16 3.32
CA ALA A 124 -16.34 -9.95 2.94
C ALA A 124 -16.58 -10.18 1.44
N PHE A 125 -15.58 -9.90 0.58
CA PHE A 125 -15.71 -10.07 -0.87
C PHE A 125 -15.04 -11.33 -1.42
N LEU A 126 -14.62 -12.26 -0.55
CA LEU A 126 -14.19 -13.57 -1.03
C LEU A 126 -15.38 -14.33 -1.65
N PRO A 127 -15.20 -14.97 -2.81
CA PRO A 127 -16.23 -15.79 -3.40
C PRO A 127 -16.52 -17.00 -2.51
N ALA A 128 -17.79 -17.30 -2.27
CA ALA A 128 -18.20 -18.43 -1.43
C ALA A 128 -18.05 -19.79 -2.14
N SER A 129 -17.97 -19.77 -3.48
CA SER A 129 -17.74 -20.95 -4.33
C SER A 129 -16.97 -20.51 -5.58
N GLN A 130 -16.39 -21.48 -6.29
CA GLN A 130 -15.72 -21.21 -7.57
C GLN A 130 -16.67 -20.75 -8.69
N THR A 131 -17.97 -20.91 -8.50
CA THR A 131 -19.01 -20.61 -9.51
C THR A 131 -19.73 -19.29 -9.27
N ASN A 132 -19.74 -18.77 -8.04
CA ASN A 132 -20.35 -17.48 -7.72
C ASN A 132 -19.25 -16.44 -7.49
N LEU A 133 -18.92 -15.72 -8.56
CA LEU A 133 -17.87 -14.71 -8.57
C LEU A 133 -18.42 -13.27 -8.50
N LEU A 134 -19.72 -13.09 -8.25
CA LEU A 134 -20.35 -11.77 -8.10
C LEU A 134 -19.68 -10.87 -7.04
N PRO A 135 -19.21 -11.38 -5.88
CA PRO A 135 -18.52 -10.53 -4.90
C PRO A 135 -17.26 -9.85 -5.45
N ILE A 136 -16.61 -10.43 -6.45
CA ILE A 136 -15.40 -9.88 -7.07
C ILE A 136 -15.74 -8.64 -7.91
N ALA A 137 -16.82 -8.68 -8.71
CA ALA A 137 -17.29 -7.50 -9.43
C ALA A 137 -17.62 -6.36 -8.47
N ARG A 138 -18.27 -6.67 -7.34
CA ARG A 138 -18.60 -5.69 -6.32
C ARG A 138 -17.35 -5.13 -5.63
N LEU A 139 -16.35 -5.97 -5.34
CA LEU A 139 -15.05 -5.52 -4.81
C LEU A 139 -14.38 -4.54 -5.79
N TRP A 140 -14.27 -4.91 -7.07
CA TRP A 140 -13.64 -4.08 -8.08
C TRP A 140 -14.42 -2.78 -8.33
N GLN A 141 -15.76 -2.83 -8.25
CA GLN A 141 -16.62 -1.66 -8.29
C GLN A 141 -16.27 -0.68 -7.17
N LEU A 142 -16.30 -1.14 -5.92
CA LEU A 142 -16.08 -0.31 -4.73
C LEU A 142 -14.63 0.20 -4.62
N THR A 143 -13.67 -0.57 -5.13
CA THR A 143 -12.23 -0.23 -5.06
C THR A 143 -11.74 0.55 -6.27
N ASN A 144 -12.62 1.07 -7.15
CA ASN A 144 -12.22 1.80 -8.35
C ASN A 144 -11.25 0.98 -9.25
N THR A 145 -11.37 -0.34 -9.24
CA THR A 145 -10.53 -1.23 -10.04
C THR A 145 -11.09 -1.32 -11.45
N ARG A 146 -10.59 -0.44 -12.33
CA ARG A 146 -11.01 -0.32 -13.73
C ARG A 146 -10.31 -1.34 -14.61
N TYR A 147 -9.05 -1.64 -14.33
CA TYR A 147 -8.22 -2.47 -15.18
C TYR A 147 -7.92 -3.81 -14.52
N VAL A 148 -8.04 -4.89 -15.29
CA VAL A 148 -7.76 -6.25 -14.84
C VAL A 148 -6.81 -6.92 -15.82
N LEU A 149 -5.69 -7.48 -15.33
CA LEU A 149 -4.75 -8.23 -16.15
C LEU A 149 -5.05 -9.73 -16.11
N GLY A 150 -4.97 -10.37 -17.26
CA GLY A 150 -5.14 -11.83 -17.36
C GLY A 150 -4.86 -12.34 -18.76
N MET A 151 -5.12 -13.62 -18.99
CA MET A 151 -5.13 -14.21 -20.33
C MET A 151 -6.41 -13.83 -21.08
N THR A 152 -6.26 -13.54 -22.37
CA THR A 152 -7.35 -13.03 -23.23
C THR A 152 -8.59 -13.92 -23.23
N GLY A 153 -8.42 -15.24 -23.08
CA GLY A 153 -9.51 -16.22 -23.04
C GLY A 153 -10.47 -16.10 -21.85
N PHE A 154 -10.13 -15.34 -20.81
CA PHE A 154 -10.98 -15.16 -19.62
C PHE A 154 -12.10 -14.12 -19.80
N LEU A 155 -12.18 -13.43 -20.95
CA LEU A 155 -13.23 -12.42 -21.17
C LEU A 155 -14.66 -12.97 -20.97
N GLU A 156 -14.92 -14.17 -21.48
CA GLU A 156 -16.26 -14.76 -21.34
C GLU A 156 -16.54 -15.17 -19.90
N LEU A 157 -15.54 -15.67 -19.16
CA LEU A 157 -15.68 -15.97 -17.74
C LEU A 157 -16.01 -14.71 -16.94
N LEU A 158 -15.31 -13.60 -17.20
CA LEU A 158 -15.57 -12.31 -16.58
C LEU A 158 -17.02 -11.85 -16.83
N ASN A 159 -17.49 -11.94 -18.08
CA ASN A 159 -18.84 -11.51 -18.42
C ASN A 159 -19.94 -12.50 -18.04
N SER A 160 -19.66 -13.79 -17.85
CA SER A 160 -20.68 -14.81 -17.55
C SER A 160 -20.76 -15.18 -16.07
N GLN A 161 -19.69 -14.98 -15.29
CA GLN A 161 -19.63 -15.37 -13.88
C GLN A 161 -19.34 -14.21 -12.92
N VAL A 162 -18.58 -13.19 -13.36
CA VAL A 162 -18.24 -12.03 -12.52
C VAL A 162 -19.28 -10.93 -12.66
N ASP A 163 -19.70 -10.60 -13.89
CA ASP A 163 -20.73 -9.59 -14.17
C ASP A 163 -21.79 -10.10 -15.17
N PRO A 164 -22.53 -11.18 -14.85
CA PRO A 164 -23.47 -11.85 -15.77
C PRO A 164 -24.61 -10.97 -16.29
N VAL A 165 -25.03 -9.98 -15.49
CA VAL A 165 -26.19 -9.14 -15.81
C VAL A 165 -25.81 -8.03 -16.79
N GLN A 166 -24.77 -7.27 -16.48
CA GLN A 166 -24.40 -6.08 -17.26
C GLN A 166 -23.30 -6.34 -18.28
N ARG A 167 -22.53 -7.43 -18.13
CA ARG A 167 -21.45 -7.85 -19.04
C ARG A 167 -20.54 -6.68 -19.41
N ARG A 168 -19.94 -6.00 -18.43
CA ARG A 168 -19.19 -4.74 -18.60
C ARG A 168 -17.70 -4.89 -18.86
N PHE A 169 -17.18 -6.11 -19.02
CA PHE A 169 -15.76 -6.32 -19.30
C PHE A 169 -15.48 -6.28 -20.80
N ARG A 170 -14.42 -5.58 -21.21
CA ARG A 170 -13.93 -5.51 -22.59
C ARG A 170 -12.43 -5.73 -22.60
N VAL A 171 -11.90 -6.26 -23.70
CA VAL A 171 -10.45 -6.22 -23.95
C VAL A 171 -10.10 -4.79 -24.35
N HIS A 172 -9.34 -4.09 -23.51
CA HIS A 172 -8.81 -2.77 -23.84
C HIS A 172 -7.57 -2.91 -24.73
N THR A 173 -6.64 -3.79 -24.33
CA THR A 173 -5.41 -4.04 -25.08
C THR A 173 -4.98 -5.48 -24.90
N ALA A 174 -4.94 -6.24 -26.00
CA ALA A 174 -4.30 -7.55 -26.02
C ALA A 174 -2.79 -7.40 -26.30
N PHE A 175 -1.99 -8.29 -25.73
CA PHE A 175 -0.53 -8.27 -25.84
C PHE A 175 0.08 -9.65 -25.62
N ASN A 176 1.33 -9.79 -26.07
CA ASN A 176 2.21 -10.91 -25.78
C ASN A 176 3.36 -10.46 -24.89
N ILE A 177 4.02 -11.41 -24.24
CA ILE A 177 5.31 -11.18 -23.57
C ILE A 177 6.42 -11.65 -24.50
N ALA A 178 7.39 -10.78 -24.75
CA ALA A 178 8.54 -11.07 -25.60
C ALA A 178 9.84 -10.54 -24.98
N PRO A 179 11.01 -11.04 -25.39
CA PRO A 179 12.29 -10.42 -25.07
C PRO A 179 12.33 -8.98 -25.56
N ARG A 180 12.99 -8.10 -24.81
CA ARG A 180 13.27 -6.73 -25.24
C ARG A 180 14.17 -6.72 -26.49
N PRO A 181 14.12 -5.66 -27.31
CA PRO A 181 15.02 -5.51 -28.44
C PRO A 181 16.49 -5.68 -28.03
N GLY A 182 17.23 -6.53 -28.74
CA GLY A 182 18.64 -6.84 -28.46
C GLY A 182 18.88 -7.98 -27.46
N VAL A 183 17.82 -8.57 -26.87
CA VAL A 183 17.94 -9.75 -26.01
C VAL A 183 17.78 -11.02 -26.85
N THR A 184 18.86 -11.79 -27.00
CA THR A 184 18.86 -13.08 -27.72
C THR A 184 18.48 -14.26 -26.82
N GLU A 185 18.84 -14.20 -25.54
CA GLU A 185 18.51 -15.21 -24.54
C GLU A 185 18.03 -14.52 -23.26
N VAL A 186 16.90 -14.98 -22.72
CA VAL A 186 16.30 -14.41 -21.51
C VAL A 186 16.87 -15.13 -20.30
N THR A 187 17.74 -14.44 -19.56
CA THR A 187 18.31 -14.94 -18.30
C THR A 187 17.68 -14.29 -17.08
N ARG A 188 17.03 -13.14 -17.25
CA ARG A 188 16.38 -12.37 -16.17
C ARG A 188 15.03 -11.81 -16.62
N ARG A 189 14.11 -11.61 -15.68
CA ARG A 189 12.73 -11.20 -15.99
C ARG A 189 12.64 -9.77 -16.50
N GLU A 190 13.52 -8.87 -16.05
CA GLU A 190 13.56 -7.48 -16.52
C GLU A 190 13.87 -7.36 -18.03
N GLN A 191 14.41 -8.42 -18.64
CA GLN A 191 14.67 -8.49 -20.09
C GLN A 191 13.41 -8.78 -20.91
N LEU A 192 12.27 -9.07 -20.27
CA LEU A 192 10.98 -9.26 -20.93
C LEU A 192 10.21 -7.94 -20.98
N THR A 193 9.37 -7.79 -22.01
CA THR A 193 8.49 -6.65 -22.21
C THR A 193 7.14 -7.09 -22.75
N ALA A 194 6.11 -6.30 -22.50
CA ALA A 194 4.82 -6.47 -23.17
C ALA A 194 4.90 -5.93 -24.60
N VAL A 195 4.29 -6.62 -25.54
CA VAL A 195 4.19 -6.23 -26.94
C VAL A 195 2.72 -6.29 -27.35
N PRO A 196 2.06 -5.13 -27.57
CA PRO A 196 0.68 -5.09 -28.03
C PRO A 196 0.48 -5.92 -29.30
N ASP A 197 -0.56 -6.74 -29.30
CA ASP A 197 -0.94 -7.62 -30.39
C ASP A 197 -2.44 -7.90 -30.27
N PRO A 198 -3.28 -7.60 -31.27
CA PRO A 198 -4.70 -7.92 -31.24
C PRO A 198 -5.02 -9.40 -31.00
N LYS A 199 -4.09 -10.31 -31.31
CA LYS A 199 -4.18 -11.76 -31.05
C LYS A 199 -3.34 -12.19 -29.85
N GLY A 200 -2.94 -11.23 -29.02
CA GLY A 200 -2.11 -11.46 -27.85
C GLY A 200 -2.74 -12.45 -26.87
N ARG A 201 -1.88 -13.26 -26.24
CA ARG A 201 -2.29 -14.27 -25.25
C ARG A 201 -2.77 -13.65 -23.94
N PHE A 202 -2.31 -12.44 -23.63
CA PHE A 202 -2.69 -11.68 -22.45
C PHE A 202 -3.50 -10.45 -22.85
N ALA A 203 -4.30 -9.95 -21.91
CA ALA A 203 -5.09 -8.77 -22.10
C ALA A 203 -5.09 -7.91 -20.84
N LEU A 204 -5.05 -6.60 -21.07
CA LEU A 204 -5.60 -5.62 -20.16
C LEU A 204 -7.10 -5.53 -20.44
N PHE A 205 -7.90 -6.02 -19.51
CA PHE A 205 -9.35 -5.86 -19.55
C PHE A 205 -9.74 -4.53 -18.92
N GLU A 206 -10.73 -3.87 -19.49
CA GLU A 206 -11.41 -2.74 -18.89
C GLU A 206 -12.76 -3.19 -18.32
N PHE A 207 -13.01 -2.84 -17.05
CA PHE A 207 -14.28 -2.99 -16.36
C PHE A 207 -14.97 -1.63 -16.24
N THR A 208 -15.98 -1.39 -17.05
CA THR A 208 -16.69 -0.10 -17.05
C THR A 208 -17.61 0.10 -15.85
N GLY A 209 -17.77 -0.93 -15.00
CA GLY A 209 -18.54 -0.87 -13.76
C GLY A 209 -17.78 -0.33 -12.55
N ALA A 210 -16.46 -0.08 -12.66
CA ALA A 210 -15.67 0.50 -11.60
C ALA A 210 -16.18 1.89 -11.21
N LEU A 211 -16.36 2.16 -9.91
CA LEU A 211 -16.68 3.52 -9.45
C LEU A 211 -15.53 4.48 -9.77
N PRO A 212 -15.81 5.78 -10.01
CA PRO A 212 -14.77 6.79 -10.13
C PRO A 212 -13.86 6.81 -8.89
N ARG A 213 -12.61 7.26 -9.04
CA ARG A 213 -11.72 7.39 -7.89
C ARG A 213 -12.28 8.33 -6.83
N VAL A 214 -12.90 9.40 -7.28
CA VAL A 214 -13.55 10.42 -6.46
C VAL A 214 -14.92 10.73 -7.04
N LYS A 215 -15.94 10.85 -6.18
CA LYS A 215 -17.31 11.17 -6.59
C LYS A 215 -18.06 11.87 -5.47
N LEU A 216 -18.97 12.77 -5.84
CA LEU A 216 -19.92 13.41 -4.93
C LEU A 216 -21.24 12.61 -4.87
N PHE A 217 -21.64 12.23 -3.67
CA PHE A 217 -22.85 11.46 -3.39
C PHE A 217 -23.90 12.33 -2.70
N PRO A 218 -25.03 12.66 -3.37
CA PRO A 218 -26.12 13.40 -2.74
C PRO A 218 -26.92 12.56 -1.73
N GLN A 219 -26.75 11.23 -1.77
CA GLN A 219 -27.43 10.28 -0.91
C GLN A 219 -26.39 9.49 -0.11
N TRP A 220 -26.57 9.47 1.20
CA TRP A 220 -25.76 8.68 2.12
C TRP A 220 -26.63 8.01 3.17
N GLN A 221 -26.13 6.90 3.69
CA GLN A 221 -26.75 6.18 4.81
C GLN A 221 -25.75 6.10 5.95
N VAL A 222 -26.16 6.56 7.13
CA VAL A 222 -25.35 6.42 8.33
C VAL A 222 -25.53 5.01 8.90
N ASN A 223 -24.44 4.26 9.04
CA ASN A 223 -24.43 2.94 9.64
C ASN A 223 -23.15 2.74 10.46
N THR A 224 -23.30 2.75 11.78
CA THR A 224 -22.19 2.57 12.73
C THR A 224 -21.81 1.10 12.94
N ASN A 225 -22.58 0.16 12.39
CA ASN A 225 -22.31 -1.28 12.49
C ASN A 225 -21.53 -1.77 11.26
N ASP A 226 -20.29 -2.15 11.51
CA ASP A 226 -19.33 -2.65 10.53
C ASP A 226 -19.81 -3.90 9.79
N GLN A 227 -20.39 -4.87 10.51
CA GLN A 227 -20.87 -6.11 9.91
C GLN A 227 -22.09 -5.87 9.01
N ALA A 228 -23.04 -5.04 9.47
CA ALA A 228 -24.20 -4.65 8.68
C ALA A 228 -23.79 -3.87 7.43
N THR A 229 -22.81 -2.97 7.54
CA THR A 229 -22.23 -2.24 6.41
C THR A 229 -21.65 -3.20 5.37
N LEU A 230 -20.83 -4.17 5.78
CA LEU A 230 -20.26 -5.16 4.85
C LEU A 230 -21.32 -6.03 4.18
N GLN A 231 -22.36 -6.44 4.91
CA GLN A 231 -23.50 -7.18 4.34
C GLN A 231 -24.24 -6.36 3.28
N GLN A 232 -24.51 -5.08 3.58
CA GLN A 232 -25.17 -4.16 2.66
C GLN A 232 -24.33 -3.90 1.41
N LEU A 233 -23.02 -3.64 1.56
CA LEU A 233 -22.13 -3.40 0.42
C LEU A 233 -22.03 -4.60 -0.53
N ARG A 234 -22.33 -5.81 -0.07
CA ARG A 234 -22.37 -7.03 -0.89
C ARG A 234 -23.74 -7.29 -1.51
N ASN A 235 -24.80 -6.67 -0.99
CA ASN A 235 -26.14 -6.90 -1.47
C ASN A 235 -26.26 -6.45 -2.94
N PRO A 236 -26.67 -7.33 -3.87
CA PRO A 236 -26.90 -6.98 -5.27
C PRO A 236 -27.89 -5.80 -5.45
N ASP A 237 -28.87 -5.67 -4.55
CA ASP A 237 -29.90 -4.63 -4.60
C ASP A 237 -29.39 -3.26 -4.13
N PHE A 238 -28.24 -3.22 -3.43
CA PHE A 238 -27.58 -1.97 -3.09
C PHE A 238 -26.80 -1.44 -4.29
N ASP A 239 -27.13 -0.23 -4.76
CA ASP A 239 -26.39 0.46 -5.82
C ASP A 239 -25.30 1.39 -5.22
N PRO A 240 -24.01 0.96 -5.25
CA PRO A 240 -22.92 1.75 -4.70
C PRO A 240 -22.54 2.94 -5.59
N ALA A 241 -23.14 3.07 -6.78
CA ALA A 241 -23.00 4.26 -7.60
C ALA A 241 -23.93 5.38 -7.15
N GLN A 242 -24.99 5.10 -6.38
CA GLN A 242 -25.97 6.12 -5.98
C GLN A 242 -25.86 6.51 -4.51
N THR A 243 -25.51 5.55 -3.66
CA THR A 243 -25.50 5.75 -2.21
C THR A 243 -24.15 5.38 -1.62
N VAL A 244 -23.65 6.21 -0.72
CA VAL A 244 -22.48 5.90 0.12
C VAL A 244 -22.92 5.55 1.54
N VAL A 245 -22.30 4.54 2.15
CA VAL A 245 -22.51 4.21 3.56
C VAL A 245 -21.45 4.91 4.40
N VAL A 246 -21.83 5.62 5.45
CA VAL A 246 -20.92 6.42 6.31
C VAL A 246 -21.02 5.92 7.74
N ALA A 247 -19.87 5.70 8.39
CA ALA A 247 -19.84 5.22 9.77
C ALA A 247 -19.96 6.35 10.81
N ASP A 248 -19.63 7.58 10.42
CA ASP A 248 -19.68 8.76 11.27
C ASP A 248 -21.09 9.38 11.28
N GLU A 249 -21.43 10.05 12.38
CA GLU A 249 -22.70 10.78 12.49
C GLU A 249 -22.71 11.95 11.51
N LEU A 250 -23.73 11.97 10.66
CA LEU A 250 -24.04 13.07 9.76
C LEU A 250 -25.53 13.37 9.85
N PRO A 251 -25.94 14.62 9.57
CA PRO A 251 -27.34 14.92 9.30
C PRO A 251 -27.89 13.93 8.25
N PRO A 252 -29.15 13.47 8.40
CA PRO A 252 -29.75 12.62 7.38
C PRO A 252 -29.73 13.35 6.03
N ALA A 253 -29.48 12.60 4.95
CA ALA A 253 -29.56 13.15 3.60
C ALA A 253 -30.95 13.78 3.40
N ASN A 254 -31.01 14.95 2.75
CA ASN A 254 -32.29 15.60 2.47
C ASN A 254 -33.16 14.66 1.62
N PRO A 255 -34.38 14.27 2.08
CA PRO A 255 -35.25 13.35 1.36
C PRO A 255 -35.95 14.00 0.15
N THR A 256 -35.85 15.32 0.02
CA THR A 256 -36.57 16.12 -0.97
C THR A 256 -35.62 16.55 -2.10
N ASN A 257 -35.87 16.02 -3.30
CA ASN A 257 -35.41 16.52 -4.61
C ASN A 257 -33.96 16.25 -5.05
N ALA A 258 -33.29 15.21 -4.57
CA ALA A 258 -32.16 14.66 -5.33
C ALA A 258 -32.69 13.58 -6.27
N THR A 259 -32.98 13.96 -7.52
CA THR A 259 -32.86 12.99 -8.63
C THR A 259 -31.47 12.33 -8.49
N PRO A 260 -31.27 11.05 -8.83
CA PRO A 260 -29.95 10.37 -8.81
C PRO A 260 -28.91 10.96 -9.80
N GLN A 261 -29.04 12.25 -10.12
CA GLN A 261 -28.13 13.07 -10.86
C GLN A 261 -26.90 13.39 -10.00
N ALA A 262 -25.73 13.48 -10.63
CA ALA A 262 -24.49 13.78 -9.94
C ALA A 262 -24.64 15.06 -9.08
N ALA A 263 -24.19 15.02 -7.82
CA ALA A 263 -24.24 16.14 -6.88
C ALA A 263 -23.29 17.31 -7.24
N GLY A 264 -22.89 17.39 -8.52
CA GLY A 264 -21.91 18.31 -9.07
C GLY A 264 -20.66 17.59 -9.61
N THR A 265 -19.52 18.27 -9.65
CA THR A 265 -18.28 17.81 -10.29
C THR A 265 -17.12 17.80 -9.31
N VAL A 266 -16.18 16.87 -9.48
CA VAL A 266 -14.95 16.82 -8.68
C VAL A 266 -13.78 16.31 -9.53
N GLU A 267 -12.63 16.96 -9.37
CA GLU A 267 -11.40 16.64 -10.11
C GLU A 267 -10.17 16.71 -9.22
N PHE A 268 -9.12 15.98 -9.61
CA PHE A 268 -7.81 16.08 -8.97
C PHE A 268 -7.10 17.36 -9.41
N ALA A 269 -6.84 18.26 -8.46
CA ALA A 269 -5.97 19.40 -8.66
C ALA A 269 -4.49 19.03 -8.43
N HIS A 270 -4.23 18.12 -7.48
CA HIS A 270 -2.89 17.62 -7.18
C HIS A 270 -2.94 16.26 -6.50
N TYR A 271 -1.94 15.41 -6.73
CA TYR A 271 -1.80 14.12 -6.05
C TYR A 271 -0.36 13.74 -5.75
N GLU A 272 -0.12 13.40 -4.49
CA GLU A 272 1.08 12.78 -3.94
C GLU A 272 0.70 11.74 -2.86
N PRO A 273 1.59 10.78 -2.54
CA PRO A 273 1.26 9.71 -1.60
C PRO A 273 0.76 10.15 -0.22
N LYS A 274 1.21 11.32 0.27
CA LYS A 274 0.84 11.86 1.60
C LYS A 274 -0.04 13.11 1.52
N PHE A 275 -0.37 13.57 0.32
CA PHE A 275 -1.09 14.83 0.12
C PHE A 275 -1.85 14.79 -1.20
N LEU A 276 -3.13 15.12 -1.18
CA LEU A 276 -3.89 15.34 -2.40
C LEU A 276 -4.83 16.53 -2.24
N ARG A 277 -5.11 17.19 -3.36
CA ARG A 277 -6.03 18.32 -3.46
C ARG A 277 -7.05 18.04 -4.55
N LEU A 278 -8.30 18.29 -4.23
CA LEU A 278 -9.44 18.15 -5.11
C LEU A 278 -10.15 19.50 -5.25
N ASN A 279 -10.57 19.81 -6.47
CA ASN A 279 -11.52 20.90 -6.71
C ASN A 279 -12.90 20.27 -6.85
N ALA A 280 -13.85 20.68 -6.01
CA ALA A 280 -15.21 20.19 -6.03
C ALA A 280 -16.20 21.34 -6.25
N HIS A 281 -17.22 21.08 -7.05
CA HIS A 281 -18.41 21.90 -7.13
C HIS A 281 -19.59 21.03 -6.71
N SER A 282 -20.27 21.41 -5.64
CA SER A 282 -21.40 20.70 -5.05
C SER A 282 -22.68 21.51 -5.28
N ASP A 283 -23.67 20.91 -5.93
CA ASP A 283 -24.96 21.55 -6.22
C ASP A 283 -25.95 21.44 -5.04
N ALA A 284 -25.74 20.45 -4.17
CA ALA A 284 -26.56 20.12 -3.02
C ALA A 284 -25.68 19.46 -1.94
N PRO A 285 -26.09 19.46 -0.65
CA PRO A 285 -25.36 18.75 0.40
C PRO A 285 -24.98 17.34 -0.04
N CYS A 286 -23.70 16.98 0.08
CA CYS A 286 -23.21 15.72 -0.44
C CYS A 286 -22.02 15.18 0.37
N VAL A 287 -21.74 13.90 0.20
CA VAL A 287 -20.49 13.28 0.67
C VAL A 287 -19.56 13.14 -0.53
N LEU A 288 -18.39 13.79 -0.45
CA LEU A 288 -17.28 13.49 -1.34
C LEU A 288 -16.66 12.19 -0.87
N LEU A 289 -16.84 11.13 -1.66
CA LEU A 289 -16.15 9.86 -1.48
C LEU A 289 -14.87 9.86 -2.29
N LEU A 290 -13.78 9.49 -1.63
CA LEU A 290 -12.52 9.12 -2.26
C LEU A 290 -12.31 7.62 -2.02
N ASN A 291 -12.31 6.83 -3.08
CA ASN A 291 -12.11 5.38 -3.05
C ASN A 291 -10.65 5.03 -2.73
N ASP A 292 -10.17 5.47 -1.58
CA ASP A 292 -8.86 5.21 -1.00
C ASP A 292 -9.00 4.78 0.45
N HIS A 293 -8.03 3.99 0.90
CA HIS A 293 -8.00 3.44 2.24
C HIS A 293 -8.14 4.54 3.31
N PHE A 294 -9.08 4.34 4.22
CA PHE A 294 -9.29 5.16 5.41
C PHE A 294 -8.23 4.85 6.45
N ASP A 295 -7.62 5.89 6.98
CA ASP A 295 -6.74 5.78 8.15
C ASP A 295 -6.97 7.04 9.00
N PRO A 296 -7.12 6.93 10.33
CA PRO A 296 -7.37 8.06 11.22
C PRO A 296 -6.23 9.10 11.24
N ASP A 297 -5.03 8.74 10.76
CA ASP A 297 -3.90 9.66 10.61
C ASP A 297 -4.01 10.56 9.37
N TRP A 298 -4.97 10.32 8.48
CA TRP A 298 -5.37 11.32 7.50
C TRP A 298 -6.11 12.48 8.17
N LYS A 299 -5.86 13.69 7.68
CA LYS A 299 -6.57 14.91 8.05
C LYS A 299 -7.18 15.50 6.79
N VAL A 300 -8.43 15.94 6.87
CA VAL A 300 -9.13 16.60 5.77
C VAL A 300 -9.32 18.07 6.08
N PHE A 301 -9.21 18.89 5.05
CA PHE A 301 -9.43 20.32 5.11
C PHE A 301 -10.35 20.73 3.97
N VAL A 302 -11.35 21.54 4.27
CA VAL A 302 -12.26 22.14 3.29
C VAL A 302 -12.04 23.64 3.32
N ASP A 303 -11.67 24.21 2.17
CA ASP A 303 -11.35 25.63 2.01
C ASP A 303 -10.31 26.14 3.02
N GLY A 304 -9.30 25.29 3.26
CA GLY A 304 -8.18 25.56 4.16
C GLY A 304 -8.47 25.38 5.66
N LYS A 305 -9.71 25.01 6.04
CA LYS A 305 -10.10 24.79 7.43
C LYS A 305 -10.19 23.29 7.73
N PRO A 306 -9.75 22.81 8.91
CA PRO A 306 -9.95 21.41 9.30
C PRO A 306 -11.42 21.03 9.26
N ASP A 307 -11.71 19.84 8.74
CA ASP A 307 -13.05 19.25 8.71
C ASP A 307 -13.00 17.78 9.15
N THR A 308 -14.17 17.15 9.25
CA THR A 308 -14.31 15.77 9.71
C THR A 308 -13.96 14.79 8.59
N LEU A 309 -12.92 13.99 8.82
CA LEU A 309 -12.61 12.85 7.96
C LEU A 309 -13.65 11.76 8.19
N LEU A 310 -14.41 11.43 7.15
CA LEU A 310 -15.43 10.39 7.21
C LEU A 310 -14.87 9.04 6.81
N ARG A 311 -15.30 7.98 7.51
CA ARG A 311 -15.14 6.59 7.10
C ARG A 311 -16.35 6.17 6.29
N CYS A 312 -16.13 5.91 5.02
CA CYS A 312 -17.15 5.59 4.03
C CYS A 312 -16.96 4.17 3.48
N ASN A 313 -18.05 3.51 3.08
CA ASN A 313 -18.04 2.17 2.47
C ASN A 313 -17.07 1.21 3.19
N TYR A 314 -17.14 1.21 4.52
CA TYR A 314 -16.28 0.49 5.45
C TYR A 314 -14.81 0.97 5.47
N ILE A 315 -14.07 0.85 4.37
CA ILE A 315 -12.61 1.09 4.31
C ILE A 315 -12.22 2.34 3.51
N MET A 316 -13.17 3.06 2.93
CA MET A 316 -12.92 4.24 2.11
C MET A 316 -13.00 5.51 2.96
N ARG A 317 -12.48 6.62 2.45
CA ARG A 317 -12.52 7.91 3.13
C ARG A 317 -13.36 8.94 2.39
N GLY A 318 -13.89 9.91 3.11
CA GLY A 318 -14.65 11.01 2.52
C GLY A 318 -14.71 12.24 3.41
N VAL A 319 -15.49 13.22 2.94
CA VAL A 319 -15.83 14.43 3.69
C VAL A 319 -17.21 14.92 3.25
N TYR A 320 -17.96 15.49 4.17
CA TYR A 320 -19.22 16.15 3.85
C TYR A 320 -18.95 17.53 3.24
N LEU A 321 -19.69 17.89 2.20
CA LEU A 321 -19.63 19.20 1.57
C LEU A 321 -21.01 19.84 1.55
N ALA A 322 -21.05 21.12 1.93
CA ALA A 322 -22.20 21.97 1.68
C ALA A 322 -22.28 22.32 0.16
N PRO A 323 -23.42 22.88 -0.31
CA PRO A 323 -23.50 23.41 -1.66
C PRO A 323 -22.48 24.54 -1.87
N GLY A 324 -21.76 24.53 -2.99
CA GLY A 324 -20.78 25.55 -3.30
C GLY A 324 -19.59 25.04 -4.11
N ARG A 325 -18.54 25.85 -4.15
CA ARG A 325 -17.23 25.46 -4.70
C ARG A 325 -16.27 25.29 -3.54
N HIS A 326 -15.59 24.15 -3.51
CA HIS A 326 -14.71 23.76 -2.42
C HIS A 326 -13.35 23.32 -2.93
N VAL A 327 -12.31 23.69 -2.20
CA VAL A 327 -10.99 23.06 -2.30
C VAL A 327 -10.85 22.08 -1.13
N VAL A 328 -10.76 20.80 -1.44
CA VAL A 328 -10.66 19.72 -0.45
C VAL A 328 -9.25 19.17 -0.46
N GLU A 329 -8.61 19.14 0.70
CA GLU A 329 -7.25 18.63 0.86
C GLU A 329 -7.22 17.47 1.86
N PHE A 330 -6.60 16.36 1.49
CA PHE A 330 -6.28 15.29 2.43
C PHE A 330 -4.78 15.27 2.67
N ARG A 331 -4.37 15.24 3.94
CA ARG A 331 -2.96 15.23 4.37
C ARG A 331 -2.71 14.08 5.33
N PHE A 332 -1.72 13.24 5.04
CA PHE A 332 -1.36 12.14 5.93
C PHE A 332 -0.37 12.63 6.99
N ALA A 333 -0.80 12.64 8.25
CA ALA A 333 -0.05 13.21 9.37
C ALA A 333 -0.11 12.26 10.60
N PRO A 334 0.65 11.14 10.56
CA PRO A 334 0.67 10.19 11.66
C PRO A 334 1.32 10.76 12.91
N SER A 335 0.88 10.26 14.07
CA SER A 335 1.44 10.68 15.35
C SER A 335 2.94 10.33 15.47
N ALA A 336 3.75 11.31 15.86
CA ALA A 336 5.17 11.11 16.15
C ALA A 336 5.43 10.57 17.57
N ALA A 337 4.38 10.26 18.36
CA ALA A 337 4.51 9.88 19.76
C ALA A 337 5.40 8.64 19.96
N ALA A 338 5.18 7.57 19.18
CA ALA A 338 5.98 6.35 19.28
C ALA A 338 7.46 6.60 18.99
N PHE A 339 7.76 7.43 17.99
CA PHE A 339 9.13 7.84 17.67
C PHE A 339 9.79 8.55 18.84
N TYR A 340 9.11 9.53 19.46
CA TYR A 340 9.64 10.25 20.62
C TYR A 340 9.83 9.36 21.85
N VAL A 341 8.93 8.38 22.08
CA VAL A 341 9.10 7.39 23.15
C VAL A 341 10.34 6.54 22.90
N SER A 342 10.50 5.96 21.70
CA SER A 342 11.67 5.15 21.36
C SER A 342 12.98 5.93 21.45
N LEU A 343 12.99 7.18 20.95
CA LEU A 343 14.16 8.05 21.02
C LEU A 343 14.51 8.41 22.48
N GLY A 344 13.50 8.71 23.29
CA GLY A 344 13.66 8.98 24.72
C GLY A 344 14.24 7.77 25.47
N SER A 345 13.72 6.56 25.20
CA SER A 345 14.26 5.32 25.78
C SER A 345 15.71 5.06 25.38
N LEU A 346 16.07 5.33 24.11
CA LEU A 346 17.45 5.18 23.64
C LEU A 346 18.40 6.16 24.36
N ILE A 347 18.00 7.43 24.46
CA ILE A 347 18.79 8.46 25.16
C ILE A 347 18.97 8.09 26.64
N ALA A 348 17.89 7.66 27.30
CA ALA A 348 17.94 7.22 28.69
C ALA A 348 18.87 6.00 28.88
N GLY A 349 18.81 5.03 27.97
CA GLY A 349 19.69 3.85 27.97
C GLY A 349 21.17 4.23 27.83
N VAL A 350 21.49 5.11 26.86
CA VAL A 350 22.86 5.61 26.67
C VAL A 350 23.34 6.41 27.88
N ALA A 351 22.49 7.28 28.45
CA ALA A 351 22.82 8.04 29.64
C ALA A 351 23.10 7.13 30.85
N LEU A 352 22.30 6.07 31.03
CA LEU A 352 22.50 5.08 32.08
C LEU A 352 23.81 4.31 31.88
N CYS A 353 24.11 3.85 30.67
CA CYS A 353 25.40 3.21 30.36
C CYS A 353 26.58 4.15 30.64
N GLY A 354 26.47 5.43 30.26
CA GLY A 354 27.47 6.45 30.54
C GLY A 354 27.67 6.67 32.05
N PHE A 355 26.57 6.79 32.79
CA PHE A 355 26.60 6.93 34.26
C PHE A 355 27.30 5.75 34.93
N LEU A 356 26.92 4.52 34.57
CA LEU A 356 27.54 3.29 35.10
C LEU A 356 29.03 3.18 34.74
N ALA A 357 29.43 3.62 33.54
CA ALA A 357 30.84 3.62 33.12
C ALA A 357 31.69 4.65 33.86
N VAL A 358 31.11 5.77 34.30
CA VAL A 358 31.79 6.78 35.13
C VAL A 358 31.83 6.34 36.59
N SER A 359 30.72 5.83 37.14
CA SER A 359 30.64 5.42 38.55
C SER A 359 31.44 4.15 38.88
N SER A 360 31.64 3.26 37.90
CA SER A 360 32.53 2.09 38.04
C SER A 360 34.02 2.43 38.03
N ARG A 361 34.40 3.67 37.68
CA ARG A 361 35.78 4.17 37.86
C ARG A 361 35.98 4.65 39.30
N SER A 362 35.82 3.76 40.28
CA SER A 362 36.27 4.06 41.64
C SER A 362 37.81 4.02 41.67
N PRO A 363 38.51 4.99 42.31
CA PRO A 363 39.96 4.99 42.36
C PRO A 363 40.42 3.76 43.16
N GLN A 364 41.28 2.93 42.57
CA GLN A 364 42.07 1.96 43.34
C GLN A 364 42.74 2.71 44.50
N SER A 365 42.29 2.41 45.72
CA SER A 365 42.99 2.78 46.94
C SER A 365 44.44 2.36 46.81
N LYS A 366 45.36 3.33 46.81
CA LYS A 366 46.80 3.08 46.94
C LYS A 366 47.02 2.30 48.22
N GLU A 367 47.20 0.98 48.10
CA GLU A 367 47.56 0.12 49.21
C GLU A 367 48.97 0.47 49.66
N THR A 368 49.06 0.93 50.90
CA THR A 368 50.26 1.34 51.63
C THR A 368 51.25 0.18 51.72
N LEU A 369 52.43 0.29 51.08
CA LEU A 369 53.58 -0.58 51.33
C LEU A 369 54.14 -0.29 52.73
N ALA A 370 53.74 -1.10 53.72
CA ALA A 370 54.34 -1.11 55.04
C ALA A 370 55.77 -1.66 54.98
N ARG A 371 56.74 -0.90 55.51
CA ARG A 371 58.14 -1.33 55.71
C ARG A 371 58.20 -2.44 56.80
N PRO A 372 59.01 -3.50 56.63
CA PRO A 372 59.21 -4.49 57.68
C PRO A 372 60.11 -3.95 58.81
N PRO A 373 59.86 -4.32 60.08
CA PRO A 373 60.70 -3.93 61.21
C PRO A 373 62.00 -4.75 61.24
N GLY A 374 63.11 -4.07 61.56
CA GLY A 374 64.44 -4.66 61.67
C GLY A 374 64.57 -5.70 62.79
N ARG A 375 65.45 -6.68 62.57
CA ARG A 375 66.01 -7.55 63.62
C ARG A 375 67.33 -6.94 64.10
N ASN A 376 67.49 -6.87 65.43
CA ASN A 376 68.77 -6.74 66.12
C ASN A 376 69.59 -8.02 66.00
#